data_AF-A0A2A3ZNA5-F1
#
_entry.id   AF-A0A2A3ZNA5-F1
#
_cell.length_a   1.000
_cell.length_b   1.000
_cell.length_c   1.000
_cell.angle_alpha   90.00
_cell.angle_beta   90.00
_cell.angle_gamma   90.00
#
_symmetry.space_group_name_H-M   'P 1'
#
loop_
_entity.id
_entity.type
_entity.pdbx_description
1 polymer ?
#
loop_
_entity_poly.entity_id
_entity_poly.type
_entity_poly.pdbx_seq_one_letter_code
_entity_poly.pdbx_strand_id
1 'polypeptide(L)'
;MATSSNLRLRDLKAPDSRASIAAYELAADYHSPALLNHVLRSWHWARGFAAMESRSTFDDELLYVAALLHDIGIVEPFDNHTLSYEEAGGHVAVALTTGAGWPRDRRVRAKDVIIRHNWAAVDPSIDLEGYLLEAGTALDITGARSGDLPSSFVGEVLKKYPRLTVAHEFTACVSAQAERKPSTAAQRIVDSGLEQKMLKHPFEAARSE
;
A
#
# COMPACT_ATOMS: atom_id res chain seq x y z
N MET A 1 14.83 24.70 2.47
CA MET A 1 15.31 23.33 2.24
C MET A 1 15.40 22.65 3.59
N ALA A 2 14.37 21.89 3.97
CA ALA A 2 14.44 21.09 5.20
C ALA A 2 15.38 19.91 4.91
N THR A 3 16.45 19.79 5.68
CA THR A 3 17.32 18.62 5.62
C THR A 3 16.51 17.38 5.98
N SER A 4 16.56 16.35 5.12
CA SER A 4 15.97 15.02 5.27
C SER A 4 16.29 14.25 6.57
N SER A 5 16.94 14.88 7.55
CA SER A 5 17.34 14.29 8.83
C SER A 5 16.27 14.34 9.92
N ASN A 6 15.06 14.86 9.65
CA ASN A 6 14.04 15.10 10.68
C ASN A 6 12.65 14.51 10.38
N LEU A 7 12.53 13.58 9.42
CA LEU A 7 11.27 12.87 9.19
C LEU A 7 10.97 11.97 10.41
N ARG A 8 9.83 12.19 11.07
CA ARG A 8 9.37 11.40 12.22
C ARG A 8 7.97 10.87 11.98
N LEU A 9 7.71 9.67 12.48
CA LEU A 9 6.40 9.03 12.40
C LEU A 9 5.28 9.88 13.03
N ARG A 10 5.57 10.53 14.15
CA ARG A 10 4.60 11.38 14.86
C ARG A 10 4.11 12.58 14.05
N ASP A 11 4.87 13.00 13.04
CA ASP A 11 4.55 14.15 12.19
C ASP A 11 3.66 13.74 11.00
N LEU A 12 3.52 12.43 10.75
CA LEU A 12 2.63 11.86 9.75
C LEU A 12 1.32 11.42 10.42
N LYS A 13 0.36 12.34 10.49
CA LYS A 13 -0.96 12.06 11.06
C LYS A 13 -1.88 11.52 9.98
N ALA A 14 -2.53 10.39 10.26
CA ALA A 14 -3.59 9.88 9.42
C ALA A 14 -4.71 10.93 9.29
N PRO A 15 -5.28 11.13 8.10
CA PRO A 15 -6.47 11.94 7.94
C PRO A 15 -7.64 11.37 8.75
N ASP A 16 -8.48 12.25 9.31
CA ASP A 16 -9.60 11.91 10.21
C ASP A 16 -10.98 12.09 9.55
N SER A 17 -11.00 12.14 8.21
CA SER A 17 -12.23 12.23 7.44
C SER A 17 -13.11 10.99 7.63
N ARG A 18 -14.40 11.11 7.31
CA ARG A 18 -15.33 9.96 7.28
C ARG A 18 -14.84 8.83 6.36
N ALA A 19 -14.24 9.16 5.22
CA ALA A 19 -13.71 8.14 4.29
C ALA A 19 -12.48 7.43 4.88
N SER A 20 -11.60 8.18 5.54
CA SER A 20 -10.37 7.67 6.15
C SER A 20 -10.66 6.75 7.33
N ILE A 21 -11.59 7.15 8.20
CA ILE A 21 -12.04 6.32 9.33
C ILE A 21 -12.69 5.03 8.81
N ALA A 22 -13.63 5.12 7.87
CA ALA A 22 -14.29 3.95 7.31
C ALA A 22 -13.33 3.01 6.58
N ALA A 23 -12.34 3.55 5.85
CA ALA A 23 -11.33 2.74 5.18
C ALA A 23 -10.44 1.99 6.20
N TYR A 24 -10.09 2.64 7.30
CA TYR A 24 -9.34 2.00 8.39
C TYR A 24 -10.16 0.91 9.07
N GLU A 25 -11.41 1.17 9.42
CA GLU A 25 -12.31 0.19 10.03
C GLU A 25 -12.48 -1.03 9.12
N LEU A 26 -12.75 -0.82 7.83
CA LEU A 26 -12.89 -1.92 6.88
C LEU A 26 -11.58 -2.71 6.73
N ALA A 27 -10.44 -2.05 6.61
CA ALA A 27 -9.15 -2.74 6.56
C ALA A 27 -8.88 -3.52 7.85
N ALA A 28 -9.23 -2.98 9.01
CA ALA A 28 -8.99 -3.61 10.31
C ALA A 28 -9.91 -4.81 10.56
N ASP A 29 -11.14 -4.79 10.04
CA ASP A 29 -12.10 -5.88 10.20
C ASP A 29 -11.77 -7.09 9.32
N TYR A 30 -11.18 -6.87 8.15
CA TYR A 30 -11.03 -7.90 7.12
C TYR A 30 -9.60 -8.35 6.86
N HIS A 31 -8.59 -7.51 7.10
CA HIS A 31 -7.21 -7.95 6.98
C HIS A 31 -6.75 -8.69 8.23
N SER A 32 -5.84 -9.65 8.04
CA SER A 32 -5.03 -10.14 9.15
C SER A 32 -4.21 -8.99 9.76
N PRO A 33 -3.72 -9.13 11.01
CA PRO A 33 -2.84 -8.13 11.59
C PRO A 33 -1.60 -7.82 10.74
N ALA A 34 -1.08 -8.82 10.00
CA ALA A 34 0.08 -8.65 9.12
C ALA A 34 -0.26 -7.77 7.90
N LEU A 35 -1.40 -8.04 7.24
CA LEU A 35 -1.87 -7.27 6.09
C LEU A 35 -2.37 -5.86 6.49
N LEU A 36 -3.03 -5.72 7.65
CA LEU A 36 -3.40 -4.40 8.18
C LEU A 36 -2.15 -3.54 8.41
N ASN A 37 -1.12 -4.11 9.03
CA ASN A 37 0.14 -3.41 9.23
C ASN A 37 0.82 -3.09 7.88
N HIS A 38 0.73 -3.98 6.88
CA HIS A 38 1.26 -3.72 5.54
C HIS A 38 0.61 -2.51 4.87
N VAL A 39 -0.72 -2.43 4.82
CA VAL A 39 -1.41 -1.31 4.19
C VAL A 39 -1.15 0.01 4.92
N LEU A 40 -1.02 -0.03 6.26
CA LEU A 40 -0.62 1.13 7.06
C LEU A 40 0.83 1.53 6.77
N ARG A 41 1.78 0.58 6.74
CA ARG A 41 3.18 0.86 6.39
C ARG A 41 3.29 1.48 4.99
N SER A 42 2.56 0.95 4.02
CA SER A 42 2.56 1.45 2.63
C SER A 42 2.21 2.94 2.55
N TRP A 43 1.20 3.41 3.30
CA TRP A 43 0.92 4.86 3.39
C TRP A 43 2.07 5.66 4.03
N HIS A 44 2.67 5.16 5.13
CA HIS A 44 3.79 5.85 5.78
C HIS A 44 5.03 5.91 4.89
N TRP A 45 5.32 4.85 4.14
CA TRP A 45 6.39 4.81 3.14
C TRP A 45 6.13 5.81 2.01
N ALA A 46 4.92 5.81 1.45
CA ALA A 46 4.50 6.78 0.44
C ALA A 46 4.70 8.23 0.92
N ARG A 47 4.29 8.53 2.15
CA ARG A 47 4.52 9.83 2.80
C ARG A 47 6.00 10.14 3.02
N GLY A 48 6.79 9.13 3.37
CA GLY A 48 8.24 9.25 3.51
C GLY A 48 8.89 9.64 2.19
N PHE A 49 8.55 8.94 1.10
CA PHE A 49 9.05 9.27 -0.24
C PHE A 49 8.61 10.66 -0.68
N ALA A 50 7.35 11.04 -0.43
CA ALA A 50 6.87 12.38 -0.73
C ALA A 50 7.70 13.46 -0.03
N ALA A 51 8.03 13.26 1.26
CA ALA A 51 8.87 14.19 2.01
C ALA A 51 10.30 14.25 1.48
N MET A 52 10.91 13.09 1.20
CA MET A 52 12.29 12.99 0.69
C MET A 52 12.43 13.62 -0.71
N GLU A 53 11.39 13.53 -1.52
CA GLU A 53 11.36 14.06 -2.89
C GLU A 53 10.75 15.47 -2.97
N SER A 54 10.43 16.09 -1.83
CA SER A 54 9.79 17.42 -1.76
C SER A 54 8.49 17.53 -2.56
N ARG A 55 7.69 16.46 -2.58
CA ARG A 55 6.38 16.38 -3.22
C ARG A 55 5.30 16.75 -2.22
N SER A 56 4.46 17.72 -2.54
CA SER A 56 3.40 18.22 -1.64
C SER A 56 2.05 18.46 -2.30
N THR A 57 1.93 18.25 -3.62
CA THR A 57 0.74 18.58 -4.41
C THR A 57 -0.24 17.42 -4.58
N PHE A 58 -0.14 16.38 -3.75
CA PHE A 58 -1.00 15.19 -3.82
C PHE A 58 -2.14 15.28 -2.80
N ASP A 59 -3.25 14.60 -3.09
CA ASP A 59 -4.37 14.43 -2.17
C ASP A 59 -4.05 13.34 -1.14
N ASP A 60 -3.69 13.75 0.07
CA ASP A 60 -3.28 12.84 1.15
C ASP A 60 -4.41 11.95 1.67
N GLU A 61 -5.64 12.45 1.71
CA GLU A 61 -6.81 11.66 2.13
C GLU A 61 -7.11 10.59 1.08
N LEU A 62 -6.97 10.91 -0.22
CA LEU A 62 -7.07 9.94 -1.30
C LEU A 62 -5.96 8.88 -1.20
N LEU A 63 -4.72 9.30 -1.03
CA LEU A 63 -3.59 8.39 -0.86
C LEU A 63 -3.77 7.47 0.35
N TYR A 64 -4.27 7.98 1.47
CA TYR A 64 -4.55 7.20 2.67
C TYR A 64 -5.63 6.13 2.43
N VAL A 65 -6.77 6.52 1.86
CA VAL A 65 -7.86 5.58 1.56
C VAL A 65 -7.40 4.54 0.53
N ALA A 66 -6.68 4.97 -0.51
CA ALA A 66 -6.14 4.05 -1.51
C ALA A 66 -5.16 3.05 -0.87
N ALA A 67 -4.23 3.53 -0.05
CA ALA A 67 -3.28 2.68 0.65
C ALA A 67 -3.97 1.65 1.54
N LEU A 68 -4.98 2.03 2.32
CA LEU A 68 -5.68 1.10 3.21
C LEU A 68 -6.49 0.02 2.48
N LEU A 69 -6.93 0.30 1.26
CA LEU A 69 -7.81 -0.57 0.50
C LEU A 69 -7.12 -1.25 -0.70
N HIS A 70 -5.83 -1.01 -0.95
CA HIS A 70 -5.19 -1.49 -2.18
C HIS A 70 -5.18 -3.02 -2.30
N ASP A 71 -5.06 -3.72 -1.17
CA ASP A 71 -5.04 -5.17 -1.07
C ASP A 71 -6.36 -5.77 -0.58
N ILE A 72 -7.41 -4.98 -0.34
CA ILE A 72 -8.66 -5.50 0.22
C ILE A 72 -9.31 -6.54 -0.70
N GLY A 73 -9.07 -6.47 -2.01
CA GLY A 73 -9.56 -7.47 -2.98
C GLY A 73 -8.83 -8.82 -2.91
N ILE A 74 -7.78 -8.96 -2.10
CA ILE A 74 -7.10 -10.23 -1.88
C ILE A 74 -7.87 -11.10 -0.88
N VAL A 75 -8.59 -10.49 0.07
CA VAL A 75 -9.31 -11.25 1.09
C VAL A 75 -10.58 -11.88 0.53
N GLU A 76 -10.91 -13.08 1.01
CA GLU A 76 -12.01 -13.90 0.47
C GLU A 76 -13.35 -13.15 0.28
N PRO A 77 -13.82 -12.32 1.23
CA PRO A 77 -15.11 -11.61 1.06
C PRO A 77 -15.17 -10.63 -0.11
N PHE A 78 -14.01 -10.14 -0.59
CA PHE A 78 -13.91 -9.16 -1.67
C PHE A 78 -13.17 -9.69 -2.90
N ASP A 79 -12.69 -10.94 -2.85
CA ASP A 79 -11.98 -11.56 -3.96
C ASP A 79 -12.94 -11.84 -5.12
N ASN A 80 -12.81 -11.02 -6.16
CA ASN A 80 -13.61 -11.18 -7.35
C ASN A 80 -13.14 -12.40 -8.15
N HIS A 81 -14.09 -13.21 -8.62
CA HIS A 81 -13.79 -14.42 -9.40
C HIS A 81 -13.07 -14.11 -10.74
N THR A 82 -13.36 -12.95 -11.35
CA THR A 82 -12.89 -12.62 -12.71
C THR A 82 -11.91 -11.46 -12.72
N LEU A 83 -12.19 -10.41 -11.95
CA LEU A 83 -11.34 -9.21 -11.89
C LEU A 83 -10.09 -9.46 -11.07
N SER A 84 -9.04 -8.72 -11.38
CA SER A 84 -7.85 -8.64 -10.55
C SER A 84 -8.19 -8.14 -9.13
N TYR A 85 -7.36 -8.48 -8.14
CA TYR A 85 -7.64 -8.07 -6.76
C TYR A 85 -7.56 -6.55 -6.60
N GLU A 86 -6.74 -5.90 -7.41
CA GLU A 86 -6.57 -4.46 -7.46
C GLU A 86 -7.83 -3.78 -8.02
N GLU A 87 -8.42 -4.34 -9.09
CA GLU A 87 -9.69 -3.83 -9.60
C GLU A 87 -10.84 -4.04 -8.62
N ALA A 88 -10.89 -5.22 -7.98
CA ALA A 88 -11.89 -5.53 -6.95
C ALA A 88 -11.77 -4.57 -5.76
N GLY A 89 -10.57 -4.35 -5.24
CA GLY A 89 -10.29 -3.39 -4.18
C GLY A 89 -10.62 -1.95 -4.59
N GLY A 90 -10.33 -1.58 -5.84
CA GLY A 90 -10.73 -0.29 -6.40
C GLY A 90 -12.25 -0.10 -6.45
N HIS A 91 -13.02 -1.15 -6.73
CA HIS A 91 -14.49 -1.10 -6.66
C HIS A 91 -15.00 -0.97 -5.21
N VAL A 92 -14.37 -1.63 -4.25
CA VAL A 92 -14.65 -1.44 -2.81
C VAL A 92 -14.39 0.01 -2.41
N ALA A 93 -13.27 0.60 -2.82
CA ALA A 93 -12.96 2.00 -2.55
C ALA A 93 -14.00 2.95 -3.14
N VAL A 94 -14.47 2.71 -4.37
CA VAL A 94 -15.56 3.51 -4.99
C VAL A 94 -16.84 3.41 -4.16
N ALA A 95 -17.24 2.23 -3.71
CA ALA A 95 -18.45 2.06 -2.91
C ALA A 95 -18.32 2.78 -1.55
N LEU A 96 -17.22 2.58 -0.84
CA LEU A 96 -16.95 3.20 0.46
C LEU A 96 -16.93 4.73 0.36
N THR A 97 -16.19 5.27 -0.62
CA THR A 97 -16.07 6.72 -0.82
C THR A 97 -17.35 7.36 -1.37
N THR A 98 -18.20 6.58 -2.05
CA THR A 98 -19.59 7.00 -2.37
C THR A 98 -20.40 7.23 -1.10
N GLY A 99 -20.40 6.27 -0.18
CA GLY A 99 -21.05 6.43 1.13
C GLY A 99 -20.44 7.58 1.94
N ALA A 100 -19.13 7.80 1.79
CA ALA A 100 -18.42 8.91 2.41
C ALA A 100 -18.64 10.27 1.72
N GLY A 101 -19.39 10.34 0.61
CA GLY A 101 -19.80 11.58 -0.05
C GLY A 101 -18.76 12.21 -0.98
N TRP A 102 -17.74 11.46 -1.41
CA TRP A 102 -16.76 11.96 -2.37
C TRP A 102 -17.39 12.20 -3.75
N PRO A 103 -16.93 13.23 -4.48
CA PRO A 103 -17.37 13.48 -5.85
C PRO A 103 -16.90 12.35 -6.79
N ARG A 104 -17.61 12.16 -7.92
CA ARG A 104 -17.41 11.00 -8.82
C ARG A 104 -15.97 10.86 -9.32
N ASP A 105 -15.38 11.95 -9.76
CA ASP A 105 -14.00 12.05 -10.23
C ASP A 105 -12.99 11.59 -9.17
N ARG A 106 -13.13 12.04 -7.91
CA ARG A 106 -12.24 11.63 -6.80
C ARG A 106 -12.36 10.13 -6.48
N ARG A 107 -13.56 9.55 -6.59
CA ARG A 107 -13.77 8.10 -6.40
C ARG A 107 -13.12 7.28 -7.50
N VAL A 108 -13.30 7.70 -8.76
CA VAL A 108 -12.62 7.07 -9.91
C VAL A 108 -11.11 7.17 -9.73
N ARG A 109 -10.62 8.33 -9.29
CA ARG A 109 -9.21 8.55 -9.01
C ARG A 109 -8.66 7.59 -7.95
N ALA A 110 -9.37 7.36 -6.86
CA ALA A 110 -8.98 6.38 -5.84
C ALA A 110 -8.88 4.95 -6.38
N LYS A 111 -9.85 4.53 -7.20
CA LYS A 111 -9.78 3.25 -7.91
C LYS A 111 -8.56 3.17 -8.82
N ASP A 112 -8.28 4.21 -9.58
CA ASP A 112 -7.12 4.23 -10.49
C ASP A 112 -5.80 4.12 -9.72
N VAL A 113 -5.65 4.85 -8.62
CA VAL A 113 -4.47 4.77 -7.73
C VAL A 113 -4.30 3.36 -7.16
N ILE A 114 -5.41 2.74 -6.71
CA ILE A 114 -5.39 1.35 -6.26
C ILE A 114 -4.96 0.43 -7.40
N ILE A 115 -5.52 0.52 -8.61
CA ILE A 115 -5.11 -0.38 -9.71
C ILE A 115 -3.63 -0.20 -10.06
N ARG A 116 -3.11 1.02 -9.98
CA ARG A 116 -1.75 1.37 -10.37
C ARG A 116 -0.68 0.99 -9.34
N HIS A 117 -1.05 0.69 -8.08
CA HIS A 117 -0.06 0.34 -7.05
C HIS A 117 0.83 -0.85 -7.42
N ASN A 118 0.32 -1.73 -8.27
CA ASN A 118 1.03 -2.92 -8.73
C ASN A 118 1.70 -2.75 -10.10
N TRP A 119 1.52 -1.63 -10.79
CA TRP A 119 2.16 -1.42 -12.09
C TRP A 119 3.68 -1.50 -11.99
N ALA A 120 4.35 -1.77 -13.11
CA ALA A 120 5.82 -1.87 -13.11
C ALA A 120 6.49 -0.52 -12.77
N ALA A 121 5.83 0.57 -13.12
CA ALA A 121 6.18 1.93 -12.75
C ALA A 121 4.97 2.85 -12.98
N VAL A 122 4.86 3.91 -12.19
CA VAL A 122 3.91 5.00 -12.42
C VAL A 122 4.69 6.29 -12.65
N ASP A 123 4.36 7.04 -13.71
CA ASP A 123 4.99 8.33 -13.98
C ASP A 123 4.46 9.39 -13.00
N PRO A 124 5.30 9.97 -12.12
CA PRO A 124 4.86 10.95 -11.13
C PRO A 124 4.40 12.29 -11.73
N SER A 125 4.68 12.56 -13.02
CA SER A 125 4.15 13.74 -13.73
C SER A 125 2.70 13.56 -14.20
N ILE A 126 2.24 12.30 -14.30
CA ILE A 126 0.88 11.93 -14.71
C ILE A 126 0.03 11.58 -13.48
N ASP A 127 0.62 10.85 -12.54
CA ASP A 127 -0.08 10.29 -11.40
C ASP A 127 0.83 10.27 -10.17
N LEU A 128 0.76 11.33 -9.37
CA LEU A 128 1.60 11.47 -8.18
C LEU A 128 1.18 10.52 -7.05
N GLU A 129 -0.12 10.37 -6.77
CA GLU A 129 -0.62 9.47 -5.73
C GLU A 129 -0.32 8.00 -6.01
N GLY A 130 -0.49 7.58 -7.26
CA GLY A 130 -0.18 6.23 -7.76
C GLY A 130 1.31 5.94 -7.72
N TYR A 131 2.16 6.91 -8.10
CA TYR A 131 3.60 6.81 -7.93
C TYR A 131 4.01 6.62 -6.47
N LEU A 132 3.44 7.43 -5.57
CA LEU A 132 3.76 7.35 -4.15
C LEU A 132 3.29 6.03 -3.55
N LEU A 133 2.11 5.55 -3.92
CA LEU A 133 1.59 4.28 -3.44
C LEU A 133 2.38 3.09 -4.00
N GLU A 134 2.70 3.07 -5.30
CA GLU A 134 3.56 2.05 -5.93
C GLU A 134 4.93 1.99 -5.25
N ALA A 135 5.58 3.14 -5.04
CA ALA A 135 6.86 3.17 -4.33
C ALA A 135 6.74 2.65 -2.88
N GLY A 136 5.64 2.99 -2.19
CA GLY A 136 5.37 2.55 -0.82
C GLY A 136 5.15 1.03 -0.71
N THR A 137 4.34 0.45 -1.59
CA THR A 137 4.09 -1.00 -1.61
C THR A 137 5.33 -1.76 -2.10
N ALA A 138 6.05 -1.24 -3.10
CA ALA A 138 7.29 -1.83 -3.58
C ALA A 138 8.37 -1.89 -2.48
N LEU A 139 8.51 -0.84 -1.67
CA LEU A 139 9.36 -0.87 -0.48
C LEU A 139 8.90 -1.96 0.48
N ASP A 140 7.61 -2.03 0.82
CA ASP A 140 7.14 -2.95 1.87
C ASP A 140 7.12 -4.43 1.46
N ILE A 141 6.95 -4.74 0.18
CA ILE A 141 6.90 -6.11 -0.33
C ILE A 141 8.26 -6.60 -0.83
N THR A 142 9.03 -5.73 -1.49
CA THR A 142 10.27 -6.16 -2.15
C THR A 142 11.54 -5.57 -1.58
N GLY A 143 11.44 -4.62 -0.64
CA GLY A 143 12.59 -3.88 -0.12
C GLY A 143 13.14 -2.86 -1.12
N ALA A 144 12.42 -2.58 -2.21
CA ALA A 144 12.84 -1.58 -3.18
C ALA A 144 13.06 -0.23 -2.48
N ARG A 145 14.17 0.45 -2.80
CA ARG A 145 14.49 1.77 -2.25
C ARG A 145 14.61 1.79 -0.72
N SER A 146 14.95 0.67 -0.07
CA SER A 146 15.07 0.60 1.39
C SER A 146 16.14 1.51 2.00
N GLY A 147 17.06 2.03 1.19
CA GLY A 147 18.09 3.00 1.58
C GLY A 147 17.68 4.47 1.43
N ASP A 148 16.53 4.76 0.82
CA ASP A 148 16.13 6.13 0.46
C ASP A 148 15.43 6.85 1.62
N LEU A 149 14.95 6.13 2.64
CA LEU A 149 14.29 6.69 3.82
C LEU A 149 15.23 6.71 5.04
N PRO A 150 15.13 7.72 5.92
CA PRO A 150 15.94 7.76 7.14
C PRO A 150 15.72 6.53 8.02
N SER A 151 16.80 5.88 8.45
CA SER A 151 16.74 4.66 9.27
C SER A 151 15.96 4.85 10.59
N SER A 152 16.01 6.05 11.17
CA SER A 152 15.21 6.40 12.35
C SER A 152 13.70 6.36 12.08
N PHE A 153 13.27 6.87 10.92
CA PHE A 153 11.88 6.84 10.50
C PHE A 153 11.44 5.40 10.21
N VAL A 154 12.26 4.63 9.49
CA VAL A 154 12.01 3.22 9.22
C VAL A 154 11.83 2.43 10.53
N GLY A 155 12.72 2.62 11.50
CA GLY A 155 12.63 1.98 12.81
C GLY A 155 11.37 2.35 13.59
N GLU A 156 10.93 3.61 13.55
CA GLU A 156 9.67 4.04 14.18
C GLU A 156 8.44 3.36 13.55
N VAL A 157 8.38 3.32 12.21
CA VAL A 157 7.27 2.70 11.48
C VAL A 157 7.22 1.20 11.75
N LEU A 158 8.35 0.48 11.64
CA LEU A 158 8.42 -0.96 11.89
C LEU A 158 8.12 -1.32 13.36
N LYS A 159 8.50 -0.46 14.31
CA LYS A 159 8.15 -0.64 15.73
C LYS A 159 6.65 -0.50 15.96
N LYS A 160 5.99 0.46 15.31
CA LYS A 160 4.54 0.68 15.47
C LYS A 160 3.70 -0.32 14.68
N TYR A 161 4.17 -0.71 13.50
CA TYR A 161 3.46 -1.59 12.56
C TYR A 161 4.38 -2.76 12.16
N PRO A 162 4.61 -3.73 13.05
CA PRO A 162 5.52 -4.85 12.78
C PRO A 162 5.09 -5.66 11.57
N ARG A 163 6.06 -6.23 10.86
CA ARG A 163 5.83 -7.02 9.62
C ARG A 163 5.08 -8.32 9.86
N LEU A 164 5.24 -8.90 11.05
CA LEU A 164 4.58 -10.15 11.46
C LEU A 164 4.82 -11.26 10.43
N THR A 165 3.76 -11.81 9.85
CA THR A 165 3.75 -12.94 8.91
C THR A 165 3.52 -12.50 7.46
N VAL A 166 3.63 -11.20 7.16
CA VAL A 166 3.30 -10.63 5.84
C VAL A 166 4.05 -11.32 4.70
N ALA A 167 5.33 -11.67 4.89
CA ALA A 167 6.13 -12.40 3.89
C ALA A 167 5.44 -13.69 3.41
N HIS A 168 4.90 -14.46 4.34
CA HIS A 168 4.22 -15.71 4.05
C HIS A 168 2.80 -15.47 3.53
N GLU A 169 2.00 -14.67 4.24
CA GLU A 169 0.59 -14.45 3.91
C GLU A 169 0.41 -13.80 2.54
N PHE A 170 1.12 -12.70 2.27
CA PHE A 170 1.02 -12.00 1.00
C PHE A 170 1.49 -12.87 -0.16
N THR A 171 2.61 -13.60 0.01
CA THR A 171 3.11 -14.51 -1.03
C THR A 171 2.09 -15.59 -1.36
N ALA A 172 1.51 -16.24 -0.34
CA ALA A 172 0.48 -17.27 -0.55
C ALA A 172 -0.75 -16.71 -1.27
N CYS A 173 -1.25 -15.56 -0.79
CA CYS A 173 -2.39 -14.87 -1.38
C CYS A 173 -2.18 -14.50 -2.84
N VAL A 174 -1.08 -13.82 -3.17
CA VAL A 174 -0.79 -13.38 -4.54
C VAL A 174 -0.49 -14.57 -5.46
N SER A 175 0.11 -15.65 -4.94
CA SER A 175 0.30 -16.88 -5.72
C SER A 175 -1.04 -17.52 -6.09
N ALA A 176 -2.00 -17.57 -5.15
CA ALA A 176 -3.34 -18.07 -5.42
C ALA A 176 -4.14 -17.16 -6.37
N GLN A 177 -3.89 -15.85 -6.36
CA GLN A 177 -4.44 -14.90 -7.34
C GLN A 177 -3.86 -15.17 -8.74
N ALA A 178 -2.53 -15.37 -8.84
CA ALA A 178 -1.85 -15.67 -10.09
C ALA A 178 -2.34 -16.99 -10.72
N GLU A 179 -2.46 -18.05 -9.92
CA GLU A 179 -2.93 -19.36 -10.40
C GLU A 179 -4.34 -19.29 -10.99
N ARG A 180 -5.27 -18.60 -10.32
CA ARG A 180 -6.66 -18.49 -10.78
C ARG A 180 -6.86 -17.45 -11.88
N LYS A 181 -6.08 -16.37 -11.85
CA LYS A 181 -6.21 -15.20 -12.73
C LYS A 181 -4.86 -14.84 -13.36
N PRO A 182 -4.28 -15.72 -14.21
CA PRO A 182 -2.91 -15.59 -14.71
C PRO A 182 -2.69 -14.42 -15.68
N SER A 183 -3.76 -13.80 -16.20
CA SER A 183 -3.68 -12.60 -17.04
C SER A 183 -3.52 -11.29 -16.25
N THR A 184 -3.56 -11.36 -14.91
CA THR A 184 -3.51 -10.17 -14.03
C THR A 184 -2.08 -9.84 -13.58
N ALA A 185 -1.92 -8.70 -12.93
CA ALA A 185 -0.63 -8.28 -12.38
C ALA A 185 -0.07 -9.24 -11.32
N ALA A 186 -0.92 -10.03 -10.65
CA ALA A 186 -0.47 -11.07 -9.71
C ALA A 186 0.52 -12.05 -10.34
N GLN A 187 0.26 -12.52 -11.58
CA GLN A 187 1.17 -13.44 -12.28
C GLN A 187 2.53 -12.78 -12.54
N ARG A 188 2.55 -11.54 -13.04
CA ARG A 188 3.80 -10.80 -13.25
C ARG A 188 4.59 -10.63 -11.95
N ILE A 189 3.92 -10.40 -10.83
CA ILE A 189 4.57 -10.24 -9.52
C ILE A 189 5.22 -11.55 -9.09
N VAL A 190 4.51 -12.68 -9.21
CA VAL A 190 5.04 -14.03 -8.95
C VAL A 190 6.24 -14.31 -9.85
N ASP A 191 6.13 -14.10 -11.15
CA ASP A 191 7.20 -14.31 -12.14
C ASP A 191 8.43 -13.44 -11.86
N SER A 192 8.23 -12.28 -11.22
CA SER A 192 9.33 -11.40 -10.80
C SER A 192 10.09 -11.91 -9.56
N GLY A 193 9.75 -13.08 -9.03
CA GLY A 193 10.39 -13.69 -7.88
C GLY A 193 9.88 -13.18 -6.53
N LEU A 194 8.57 -12.96 -6.39
CA LEU A 194 7.93 -12.45 -5.17
C LEU A 194 8.42 -13.16 -3.90
N GLU A 195 8.33 -14.49 -3.87
CA GLU A 195 8.69 -15.30 -2.70
C GLU A 195 10.15 -15.05 -2.27
N GLN A 196 11.07 -15.04 -3.23
CA GLN A 196 12.49 -14.82 -2.94
C GLN A 196 12.77 -13.40 -2.45
N LYS A 197 12.07 -12.40 -2.99
CA LYS A 197 12.18 -11.01 -2.54
C LYS A 197 11.64 -10.84 -1.13
N MET A 198 10.51 -11.46 -0.82
CA MET A 198 9.92 -11.45 0.53
C MET A 198 10.83 -12.16 1.55
N LEU A 199 11.37 -13.33 1.22
CA LEU A 199 12.31 -14.06 2.10
C LEU A 199 13.60 -13.28 2.38
N LYS A 200 14.11 -12.54 1.39
CA LYS A 200 15.34 -11.75 1.48
C LYS A 200 15.09 -10.29 1.82
N HIS A 201 13.87 -9.94 2.20
CA HIS A 201 13.49 -8.56 2.42
C HIS A 201 14.33 -7.96 3.56
N PRO A 202 14.91 -6.74 3.38
CA PRO A 202 15.88 -6.16 4.31
C PRO A 202 15.33 -5.97 5.73
N PHE A 203 14.01 -5.87 5.87
CA PHE A 203 13.33 -5.70 7.16
C PHE A 203 12.77 -7.00 7.78
N GLU A 204 12.91 -8.17 7.12
CA GLU A 204 12.52 -9.47 7.71
C GLU A 204 13.58 -10.01 8.67
N ALA A 205 14.85 -9.67 8.43
CA ALA A 205 15.99 -10.14 9.23
C ALA A 205 16.17 -9.43 10.59
N ALA A 206 15.29 -8.50 10.96
CA ALA A 206 15.36 -7.79 12.25
C ALA A 206 14.75 -8.59 13.43
N ARG A 207 14.70 -9.93 13.35
CA ARG A 207 14.49 -10.81 14.51
C ARG A 207 15.85 -11.35 14.99
N SER A 208 16.61 -10.51 15.67
CA SER A 208 17.72 -10.94 16.54
C SER A 208 18.13 -9.75 17.38
N GLU A 209 17.50 -9.62 18.56
CA GLU A 209 18.10 -9.42 19.89
C GLU A 209 17.00 -9.19 20.93
#